data_AF-A0A2E6FBY2-F1
#
_entry.id   AF-A0A2E6FBY2-F1
#
_cell.length_a   1.000
_cell.length_b   1.000
_cell.length_c   1.000
_cell.angle_alpha   90.00
_cell.angle_beta   90.00
_cell.angle_gamma   90.00
#
_symmetry.space_group_name_H-M   'P 1'
#
loop_
_entity.id
_entity.type
_entity.pdbx_description
1 polymer ?
#
loop_
_entity_poly.entity_id
_entity_poly.type
_entity_poly.pdbx_seq_one_letter_code
_entity_poly.pdbx_strand_id
1 'polypeptide(L)' 'MADVQDPSSSDSLLEIQAMLGIAGIEPTGADLASLGRIFPALRRKVDRMYDVDTGDGVTAAIFRAESDS' A
#
# COMPACT_ATOMS: atom_id res chain seq x y z
N MET A 1 0.67 33.81 -5.60
CA MET A 1 1.02 32.37 -5.64
C MET A 1 -0.01 31.67 -4.78
N ALA A 2 -0.96 30.97 -5.39
CA ALA A 2 -1.98 30.23 -4.65
C ALA A 2 -1.41 28.86 -4.30
N ASP A 3 -1.38 28.57 -3.01
CA ASP A 3 -1.07 27.26 -2.45
C ASP A 3 -2.17 26.30 -2.91
N VAL A 4 -1.91 25.59 -4.02
CA VAL A 4 -2.79 24.52 -4.49
C VAL A 4 -2.53 23.36 -3.53
N GLN A 5 -3.31 23.30 -2.45
CA GLN A 5 -3.46 22.06 -1.70
C GLN A 5 -4.06 21.03 -2.67
N ASP A 6 -3.17 20.23 -3.24
CA ASP A 6 -3.51 19.19 -4.20
C ASP A 6 -4.44 18.18 -3.50
N PRO A 7 -5.72 18.06 -3.89
CA PRO A 7 -6.68 17.19 -3.22
C PRO A 7 -6.20 15.73 -3.16
N SER A 8 -5.37 15.32 -4.13
CA SER A 8 -4.71 14.02 -4.17
C SER A 8 -3.78 13.76 -2.97
N SER A 9 -3.18 14.80 -2.40
CA SER A 9 -2.29 14.68 -1.23
C SER A 9 -3.06 14.45 0.06
N SER A 10 -4.27 15.00 0.18
CA SER A 10 -5.15 14.80 1.34
C SER A 10 -5.73 13.38 1.35
N ASP A 11 -6.14 12.87 0.19
CA ASP A 11 -6.64 11.50 0.06
C ASP A 11 -5.55 10.47 0.40
N SER A 12 -4.31 10.71 -0.05
CA SER A 12 -3.16 9.85 0.27
C SER A 12 -2.87 9.79 1.78
N LEU A 13 -3.04 10.90 2.50
CA LEU A 13 -2.83 10.94 3.96
C LEU A 13 -3.90 10.17 4.73
N LEU A 14 -5.17 10.27 4.30
CA LEU A 14 -6.27 9.50 4.88
C LEU A 14 -6.06 7.99 4.68
N GLU A 15 -5.61 7.58 3.50
CA GLU A 15 -5.27 6.17 3.24
C GLU A 15 -4.13 5.67 4.13
N ILE A 16 -3.04 6.45 4.27
CA ILE A 16 -1.91 6.10 5.15
C ILE A 16 -2.39 5.93 6.58
N GLN A 17 -3.23 6.85 7.08
CA GLN A 17 -3.76 6.77 8.44
C GLN A 17 -4.65 5.54 8.63
N ALA A 18 -5.52 5.22 7.67
CA ALA A 18 -6.36 4.03 7.70
C ALA A 18 -5.53 2.73 7.71
N MET A 19 -4.49 2.65 6.87
CA MET A 19 -3.60 1.48 6.83
C MET A 19 -2.84 1.27 8.16
N LEU A 20 -2.33 2.36 8.76
CA LEU A 20 -1.65 2.29 10.05
C LEU A 20 -2.62 1.88 11.17
N GLY A 21 -3.87 2.35 11.12
CA GLY A 21 -4.93 1.93 12.04
C GLY A 21 -5.23 0.43 11.95
N ILE A 22 -5.31 -0.14 10.75
CA ILE A 22 -5.48 -1.59 10.55
C ILE A 22 -4.29 -2.38 11.12
N ALA A 23 -3.08 -1.82 11.01
CA ALA A 23 -1.87 -2.41 11.57
C ALA A 23 -1.72 -2.21 13.10
N GLY A 24 -2.63 -1.47 13.74
CA GLY A 24 -2.57 -1.14 15.17
C GLY A 24 -1.44 -0.17 15.54
N ILE A 25 -0.97 0.63 14.57
CA ILE A 25 0.10 1.61 14.76
C ILE A 25 -0.56 2.98 14.96
N GLU A 26 -0.22 3.66 16.06
CA GLU A 26 -0.59 5.04 16.31
C GLU A 26 0.57 5.97 15.90
N PRO A 27 0.55 6.56 14.70
CA PRO A 27 1.62 7.44 14.24
C PRO A 27 1.53 8.82 14.90
N THR A 28 2.69 9.45 15.12
CA THR A 28 2.72 10.87 15.49
C THR A 28 2.40 11.74 14.26
N GLY A 29 2.03 13.00 14.48
CA GLY A 29 1.80 13.95 13.38
C GLY A 29 3.03 14.15 12.48
N ALA A 30 4.24 14.03 13.03
CA ALA A 30 5.49 14.12 12.27
C ALA A 30 5.73 12.87 11.39
N ASP A 31 5.33 11.69 11.88
CA ASP A 31 5.39 10.45 11.11
C ASP A 31 4.43 10.51 9.92
N LEU A 32 3.18 10.95 10.15
CA LEU A 32 2.19 11.12 9.08
C LEU A 32 2.67 12.10 8.01
N ALA A 33 3.23 13.24 8.40
CA ALA A 33 3.77 14.23 7.45
C ALA A 33 4.96 13.66 6.65
N SER A 34 5.81 12.86 7.28
CA SER A 34 6.94 12.22 6.61
C SER A 34 6.48 11.13 5.64
N LEU A 35 5.51 10.31 6.06
CA LEU A 35 4.91 9.26 5.23
C LEU A 35 4.15 9.83 4.05
N GLY A 36 3.39 10.92 4.23
CA GLY A 36 2.70 11.61 3.14
C GLY A 36 3.64 12.09 2.02
N ARG A 37 4.90 12.39 2.35
CA ARG A 37 5.92 12.75 1.34
C ARG A 37 6.51 11.54 0.62
N ILE A 38 6.74 10.42 1.32
CA ILE A 38 7.47 9.26 0.79
C ILE A 38 6.54 8.28 0.07
N PHE A 39 5.34 8.07 0.62
CA PHE A 39 4.40 7.04 0.18
C PHE A 39 3.99 7.15 -1.30
N PRO A 40 3.75 8.34 -1.89
CA PRO A 40 3.36 8.43 -3.31
C PRO A 40 4.45 7.95 -4.28
N ALA A 41 5.73 8.13 -3.93
CA ALA A 41 6.84 7.65 -4.75
C ALA A 41 7.04 6.13 -4.61
N LEU A 42 6.83 5.61 -3.39
CA LEU A 42 6.85 4.18 -3.13
C LEU A 42 5.71 3.47 -3.87
N ARG A 43 4.49 4.01 -3.82
CA ARG A 43 3.31 3.46 -4.51
C ARG A 43 3.57 3.32 -6.01
N ARG A 44 4.03 4.39 -6.67
CA ARG A 44 4.42 4.38 -8.09
C ARG A 44 5.54 3.39 -8.42
N LYS A 45 6.44 3.09 -7.47
CA LYS A 45 7.48 2.08 -7.66
C LYS A 45 6.90 0.67 -7.60
N VAL A 46 6.01 0.41 -6.65
CA VAL A 46 5.33 -0.88 -6.48
C VAL A 46 4.35 -1.14 -7.63
N ASP A 47 3.59 -0.13 -8.07
CA ASP A 47 2.66 -0.27 -9.20
C ASP A 47 3.39 -0.75 -10.46
N ARG A 48 4.59 -0.23 -10.74
CA ARG A 48 5.43 -0.69 -11.85
C ARG A 48 5.91 -2.14 -11.72
N MET A 49 5.95 -2.69 -10.52
CA MET A 49 6.29 -4.11 -10.34
C MET A 49 5.13 -5.02 -10.75
N TYR A 50 3.88 -4.54 -10.67
CA TYR A 50 2.71 -5.27 -11.15
C TYR A 50 2.57 -5.28 -12.67
N ASP A 51 3.29 -4.41 -13.39
CA ASP A 51 3.37 -4.46 -14.85
C ASP A 51 4.25 -5.63 -15.37
N VAL A 52 4.97 -6.31 -14.48
CA VAL A 52 5.80 -7.45 -14.84
C VAL A 52 4.91 -8.69 -14.96
N ASP A 53 4.90 -9.32 -16.13
CA ASP A 53 4.26 -10.62 -16.32
C ASP A 53 4.94 -11.66 -15.43
N THR A 54 4.24 -12.10 -14.39
CA THR A 54 4.75 -13.05 -13.41
C THR A 54 4.69 -14.48 -13.93
N GLY A 55 3.97 -14.75 -15.04
CA GLY A 55 3.76 -16.11 -15.54
C GLY A 55 2.85 -16.96 -14.65
N ASP A 56 2.20 -16.36 -13.65
CA ASP A 56 1.33 -17.02 -12.66
C ASP A 56 -0.04 -17.43 -13.23
N GLY A 57 -0.21 -17.42 -14.56
CA GLY A 57 -1.41 -17.91 -15.24
C GLY A 57 -1.67 -19.41 -15.03
N VAL A 58 -0.77 -20.11 -14.33
CA VAL A 58 -0.93 -21.51 -13.92
C VAL A 58 -1.25 -21.55 -12.43
N THR A 59 -2.36 -22.19 -12.08
CA THR A 59 -2.80 -22.37 -10.69
C THR A 59 -1.66 -22.90 -9.82
N ALA A 60 -1.32 -22.18 -8.75
CA ALA A 60 -0.34 -22.65 -7.77
C ALA A 60 -0.70 -24.05 -7.26
N ALA A 61 0.31 -24.88 -6.97
CA ALA A 61 0.09 -26.22 -6.43
C ALA A 61 -0.69 -26.14 -5.11
N ILE A 62 -1.97 -26.49 -5.15
CA ILE A 62 -2.80 -26.58 -3.95
C ILE A 62 -2.32 -27.78 -3.15
N PHE A 63 -1.71 -27.52 -2.00
CA PHE A 63 -1.38 -28.58 -1.05
C PHE A 63 -2.69 -29.11 -0.45
N ARG A 64 -3.18 -30.26 -0.94
CA ARG A 64 -4.29 -30.96 -0.31
C ARG A 64 -3.71 -31.78 0.85
N ALA A 65 -4.06 -31.40 2.07
CA ALA A 65 -3.90 -32.30 3.20
C ALA A 65 -4.85 -33.48 2.99
N GLU A 66 -4.31 -34.68 2.78
CA GLU A 66 -5.12 -35.89 2.82
C GLU A 66 -5.61 -36.08 4.25
N SER A 67 -6.93 -36.10 4.45
CA SER A 67 -7.52 -36.47 5.74
C SER A 67 -7.30 -37.96 5.94
N ASP A 68 -6.34 -38.32 6.79
CA ASP A 68 -6.14 -39.69 7.25
C ASP A 68 -7.47 -40.19 7.84
N SER A 69 -8.03 -41.25 7.23
CA SER A 69 -9.35 -41.81 7.54
C SER A 69 -9.27 -42.96 8.54
#